data_AF-A0A9Q6EZB4-F1
#
_entry.id   AF-A0A9Q6EZB4-F1
#
_cell.length_a   1.000
_cell.length_b   1.000
_cell.length_c   1.000
_cell.angle_alpha   90.00
_cell.angle_beta   90.00
_cell.angle_gamma   90.00
#
_symmetry.space_group_name_H-M   'P 1'
#
loop_
_entity.id
_entity.type
_entity.pdbx_description
1 polymer ?
#
loop_
_entity_poly.entity_id
_entity_poly.type
_entity_poly.pdbx_seq_one_letter_code
_entity_poly.pdbx_strand_id
1 'polypeptide(L)'
;MHRLNTTSEGEMLVDEAELPITRSQYCDALDALRAAPAHYLKEVGDQWRTPDLLFWGVNAMYGPLVLDLFADESNAKCPAWYSAEDNALTQDWAGRLIELGGAAFGNPPYSRSQYHEKQAITGMTHIMSYASAQREKGGRYVFLVKSATSETWWPEDADHVCFIRGRIGFDLPTWFKPADDKQKPTSAFFAGAIVVFDKSWRGERFSYIDRVALEAKGRASIALAQYAVGKQATGPVMELPQTEQAETEIPLLQNEILAKSGIRSWACVVAAFGDKAEYTFAESKFGHTWAADSVDKPEFTPVNSEVIATAQSLIIKQTAKQALVGWLNGVDHGSATAREETIERMNSVYAEFIDTCPVTEFIDIVGSLDKASWFNSRLIRSHVREALSVAKQTLPESRIWPLEVGLVFERVEGVNHLNESQQNKLKAHINQLWLERTPSTEIITIASGLVSSMQGVSHA
;
A
#
# COMPACT_ATOMS: atom_id res chain seq x y z
N MET A 1 -29.92 80.01 -33.74
CA MET A 1 -30.94 80.36 -32.73
C MET A 1 -30.57 79.66 -31.44
N HIS A 2 -30.19 80.47 -30.44
CA HIS A 2 -29.88 80.04 -29.09
C HIS A 2 -31.05 79.30 -28.43
N ARG A 3 -30.74 78.22 -27.70
CA ARG A 3 -31.07 78.14 -26.28
C ARG A 3 -29.96 77.40 -25.54
N LEU A 4 -29.22 78.22 -24.79
CA LEU A 4 -28.38 77.83 -23.67
C LEU A 4 -29.30 77.34 -22.55
N ASN A 5 -28.89 76.31 -21.83
CA ASN A 5 -29.08 76.26 -20.39
C ASN A 5 -27.86 75.57 -19.77
N THR A 6 -27.09 76.39 -19.07
CA THR A 6 -25.93 76.05 -18.24
C THR A 6 -26.36 76.08 -16.78
N THR A 7 -25.98 75.03 -16.03
CA THR A 7 -25.63 75.03 -14.59
C THR A 7 -24.89 73.70 -14.38
N SER A 8 -23.55 73.71 -14.30
CA SER A 8 -22.77 73.64 -13.04
C SER A 8 -23.29 72.53 -12.13
N GLU A 9 -22.54 71.47 -11.79
CA GLU A 9 -21.16 71.43 -11.36
C GLU A 9 -20.47 70.18 -11.92
N GLY A 10 -19.17 70.29 -12.21
CA GLY A 10 -18.35 69.18 -12.65
C GLY A 10 -18.11 68.19 -11.52
N GLU A 11 -18.89 67.12 -11.49
CA GLU A 11 -18.37 65.85 -11.01
C GLU A 11 -17.52 65.26 -12.13
N MET A 12 -16.21 65.42 -11.96
CA MET A 12 -15.25 64.55 -12.62
C MET A 12 -15.62 63.12 -12.21
N LEU A 13 -16.27 62.40 -13.11
CA LEU A 13 -16.26 60.95 -13.12
C LEU A 13 -14.79 60.54 -13.11
N VAL A 14 -14.28 60.27 -11.92
CA VAL A 14 -13.05 59.52 -11.75
C VAL A 14 -13.40 58.15 -12.30
N ASP A 15 -12.96 57.91 -13.51
CA ASP A 15 -12.77 56.58 -14.05
C ASP A 15 -12.08 55.80 -12.91
N GLU A 16 -12.78 54.84 -12.31
CA GLU A 16 -12.14 53.84 -11.46
C GLU A 16 -11.19 53.09 -12.40
N ALA A 17 -10.00 53.67 -12.59
CA ALA A 17 -8.88 53.00 -13.19
C ALA A 17 -8.80 51.65 -12.48
N GLU A 18 -9.00 50.57 -13.23
CA GLU A 18 -8.66 49.22 -12.80
C GLU A 18 -7.24 49.31 -12.25
N LEU A 19 -7.13 49.44 -10.93
CA LEU A 19 -5.85 49.36 -10.24
C LEU A 19 -5.32 48.00 -10.64
N PRO A 20 -4.14 47.93 -11.27
CA PRO A 20 -3.61 46.64 -11.71
C PRO A 20 -3.61 45.73 -10.49
N ILE A 21 -4.30 44.59 -10.58
CA ILE A 21 -4.35 43.61 -9.50
C ILE A 21 -2.90 43.27 -9.18
N THR A 22 -2.36 43.90 -8.14
CA THR A 22 -0.97 43.71 -7.77
C THR A 22 -0.87 42.33 -7.20
N ARG A 23 -0.07 41.46 -7.82
CA ARG A 23 0.15 40.12 -7.30
C ARG A 23 0.80 40.18 -5.92
N SER A 24 0.43 39.25 -5.03
CA SER A 24 1.02 39.23 -3.70
C SER A 24 2.49 38.80 -3.73
N GLN A 25 3.31 39.41 -2.88
CA GLN A 25 4.72 39.02 -2.71
C GLN A 25 4.86 37.56 -2.30
N TYR A 26 3.87 37.00 -1.61
CA TYR A 26 3.81 35.58 -1.28
C TYR A 26 3.74 34.71 -2.54
N CYS A 27 2.84 35.03 -3.47
CA CYS A 27 2.71 34.31 -4.74
C CYS A 27 3.98 34.45 -5.60
N ASP A 28 4.58 35.65 -5.65
CA ASP A 28 5.83 35.86 -6.38
C ASP A 28 6.99 35.03 -5.78
N ALA A 29 7.07 34.95 -4.45
CA ALA A 29 8.07 34.12 -3.78
C ALA A 29 7.83 32.62 -4.02
N LEU A 30 6.58 32.17 -4.05
CA LEU A 30 6.22 30.79 -4.40
C LEU A 30 6.62 30.45 -5.83
N ASP A 31 6.37 31.35 -6.79
CA ASP A 31 6.75 31.12 -8.18
C ASP A 31 8.26 31.12 -8.39
N ALA A 32 8.97 32.03 -7.74
CA ALA A 32 10.42 32.03 -7.74
C ALA A 32 10.99 30.72 -7.15
N LEU A 33 10.37 30.21 -6.07
CA LEU A 33 10.74 28.92 -5.48
C LEU A 33 10.46 27.77 -6.46
N ARG A 34 9.26 27.70 -7.06
CA ARG A 34 8.88 26.66 -8.05
C ARG A 34 9.79 26.66 -9.29
N ALA A 35 10.25 27.83 -9.71
CA ALA A 35 11.11 28.00 -10.87
C ALA A 35 12.59 27.68 -10.60
N ALA A 36 12.98 27.48 -9.33
CA ALA A 36 14.37 27.19 -8.98
C ALA A 36 14.86 25.88 -9.63
N PRO A 37 16.14 25.81 -10.04
CA PRO A 37 16.69 24.62 -10.67
C PRO A 37 16.78 23.43 -9.72
N ALA A 38 16.90 23.70 -8.42
CA ALA A 38 17.01 22.72 -7.34
C ALA A 38 16.53 23.30 -6.01
N HIS A 39 16.15 22.44 -5.06
CA HIS A 39 15.44 22.80 -3.84
C HIS A 39 15.96 22.01 -2.64
N TYR A 40 15.92 22.64 -1.47
CA TYR A 40 16.11 21.99 -0.18
C TYR A 40 14.76 21.74 0.51
N LEU A 41 14.65 20.66 1.28
CA LEU A 41 13.41 20.32 2.00
C LEU A 41 12.93 21.44 2.93
N LYS A 42 13.87 22.19 3.54
CA LYS A 42 13.58 23.33 4.43
C LYS A 42 12.92 24.51 3.70
N GLU A 43 12.99 24.57 2.38
CA GLU A 43 12.45 25.68 1.56
C GLU A 43 11.02 25.41 1.11
N VAL A 44 10.57 24.14 1.10
CA VAL A 44 9.22 23.73 0.67
C VAL A 44 8.13 24.49 1.43
N GLY A 45 8.35 24.75 2.73
CA GLY A 45 7.49 25.63 3.53
C GLY A 45 6.02 25.19 3.52
N ASP A 46 5.14 26.07 3.08
CA ASP A 46 3.69 25.83 3.06
C ASP A 46 3.22 24.82 2.00
N GLN A 47 4.12 24.38 1.11
CA GLN A 47 3.77 23.64 -0.11
C GLN A 47 3.75 22.12 0.07
N TRP A 48 3.87 21.63 1.30
CA TRP A 48 3.72 20.20 1.62
C TRP A 48 2.28 19.73 1.38
N ARG A 49 2.13 18.58 0.72
CA ARG A 49 0.83 18.08 0.25
C ARG A 49 0.30 16.99 1.17
N THR A 50 -1.02 16.98 1.34
CA THR A 50 -1.71 15.91 2.06
C THR A 50 -1.72 14.64 1.19
N PRO A 51 -1.30 13.47 1.70
CA PRO A 51 -1.40 12.21 0.96
C PRO A 51 -2.84 11.81 0.66
N ASP A 52 -3.08 11.19 -0.50
CA ASP A 52 -4.43 10.84 -0.94
C ASP A 52 -5.17 9.92 0.04
N LEU A 53 -4.51 8.88 0.53
CA LEU A 53 -5.12 7.97 1.50
C LEU A 53 -5.52 8.68 2.79
N LEU A 54 -4.75 9.68 3.20
CA LEU A 54 -5.05 10.44 4.39
C LEU A 54 -6.27 11.34 4.14
N PHE A 55 -6.27 12.10 3.05
CA PHE A 55 -7.40 12.96 2.66
C PHE A 55 -8.70 12.15 2.53
N TRP A 56 -8.69 11.05 1.79
CA TRP A 56 -9.87 10.23 1.59
C TRP A 56 -10.33 9.57 2.89
N GLY A 57 -9.41 9.25 3.81
CA GLY A 57 -9.75 8.79 5.14
C GLY A 57 -10.48 9.86 5.96
N VAL A 58 -10.01 11.11 5.91
CA VAL A 58 -10.65 12.26 6.54
C VAL A 58 -12.04 12.51 5.92
N ASN A 59 -12.15 12.47 4.60
CA ASN A 59 -13.40 12.61 3.87
C ASN A 59 -14.42 11.52 4.26
N ALA A 60 -13.97 10.28 4.43
CA ALA A 60 -14.82 9.17 4.86
C ALA A 60 -15.41 9.38 6.27
N MET A 61 -14.71 10.09 7.14
CA MET A 61 -15.13 10.32 8.51
C MET A 61 -15.96 11.59 8.69
N TYR A 62 -15.63 12.66 7.99
CA TYR A 62 -16.15 14.01 8.25
C TYR A 62 -16.69 14.72 7.00
N GLY A 63 -16.69 14.03 5.86
CA GLY A 63 -17.19 14.55 4.59
C GLY A 63 -18.72 14.53 4.47
N PRO A 64 -19.25 14.77 3.26
CA PRO A 64 -18.50 15.00 2.01
C PRO A 64 -17.72 16.33 2.04
N LEU A 65 -16.43 16.25 1.69
CA LEU A 65 -15.54 17.40 1.50
C LEU A 65 -15.59 17.81 0.02
N VAL A 66 -15.93 19.06 -0.23
CA VAL A 66 -16.24 19.59 -1.58
C VAL A 66 -15.46 20.86 -1.95
N LEU A 67 -14.80 21.47 -0.97
CA LEU A 67 -13.99 22.68 -1.15
C LEU A 67 -12.64 22.51 -0.43
N ASP A 68 -11.53 22.72 -1.12
CA ASP A 68 -10.18 22.71 -0.54
C ASP A 68 -9.70 24.16 -0.34
N LEU A 69 -9.54 24.56 0.93
CA LEU A 69 -9.32 25.97 1.26
C LEU A 69 -7.91 26.47 0.92
N PHE A 70 -6.91 25.58 0.85
CA PHE A 70 -5.51 25.97 0.68
C PHE A 70 -4.81 25.04 -0.29
N ALA A 71 -5.05 25.24 -1.59
CA ALA A 71 -4.57 24.33 -2.62
C ALA A 71 -4.28 25.03 -3.94
N ASP A 72 -3.42 24.42 -4.75
CA ASP A 72 -3.23 24.75 -6.16
C ASP A 72 -3.91 23.67 -7.02
N GLU A 73 -4.12 23.96 -8.31
CA GLU A 73 -4.66 22.98 -9.27
C GLU A 73 -3.93 21.62 -9.22
N SER A 74 -2.61 21.65 -9.07
CA SER A 74 -1.77 20.44 -9.04
C SER A 74 -1.90 19.60 -7.76
N ASN A 75 -2.50 20.12 -6.70
CA ASN A 75 -2.56 19.45 -5.40
C ASN A 75 -3.94 19.43 -4.73
N ALA A 76 -4.94 20.10 -5.30
CA ALA A 76 -6.30 20.16 -4.79
C ALA A 76 -6.88 18.77 -4.55
N LYS A 77 -7.56 18.60 -3.41
CA LYS A 77 -8.22 17.35 -3.03
C LYS A 77 -9.73 17.38 -3.21
N CYS A 78 -10.30 18.54 -3.50
CA CYS A 78 -11.72 18.73 -3.72
C CYS A 78 -12.00 19.32 -5.12
N PRO A 79 -13.22 19.16 -5.66
CA PRO A 79 -13.60 19.72 -6.96
C PRO A 79 -13.57 21.25 -7.04
N ALA A 80 -13.70 21.94 -5.92
CA ALA A 80 -13.48 23.38 -5.81
C ALA A 80 -12.31 23.64 -4.86
N TRP A 81 -11.54 24.70 -5.10
CA TRP A 81 -10.43 25.08 -4.24
C TRP A 81 -10.14 26.59 -4.32
N TYR A 82 -9.36 27.08 -3.36
CA TYR A 82 -8.77 28.42 -3.40
C TYR A 82 -7.24 28.32 -3.45
N SER A 83 -6.65 29.00 -4.42
CA SER A 83 -5.21 29.22 -4.56
C SER A 83 -4.69 30.32 -3.66
N ALA A 84 -3.36 30.46 -3.61
CA ALA A 84 -2.71 31.57 -2.93
C ALA A 84 -3.11 32.92 -3.55
N GLU A 85 -3.31 32.95 -4.87
CA GLU A 85 -3.79 34.11 -5.63
C GLU A 85 -5.24 34.46 -5.28
N ASP A 86 -6.12 33.47 -5.14
CA ASP A 86 -7.51 33.69 -4.73
C ASP A 86 -7.60 34.23 -3.30
N ASN A 87 -6.61 33.90 -2.46
CA ASN A 87 -6.55 34.15 -1.03
C ASN A 87 -7.83 33.70 -0.31
N ALA A 88 -7.84 32.48 0.22
CA ALA A 88 -9.01 31.95 0.93
C ALA A 88 -9.56 32.89 2.01
N LEU A 89 -8.73 33.70 2.70
CA LEU A 89 -9.19 34.57 3.78
C LEU A 89 -9.98 35.81 3.32
N THR A 90 -10.06 36.09 2.02
CA THR A 90 -10.99 37.11 1.46
C THR A 90 -12.33 36.52 1.03
N GLN A 91 -12.43 35.19 0.96
CA GLN A 91 -13.56 34.50 0.34
C GLN A 91 -14.67 34.21 1.36
N ASP A 92 -15.93 34.25 0.95
CA ASP A 92 -17.05 33.84 1.82
C ASP A 92 -17.22 32.32 1.83
N TRP A 93 -16.52 31.65 2.74
CA TRP A 93 -16.51 30.18 2.80
C TRP A 93 -17.89 29.58 3.04
N ALA A 94 -18.66 30.14 3.97
CA ALA A 94 -19.98 29.61 4.32
C ALA A 94 -20.96 29.75 3.15
N GLY A 95 -20.98 30.91 2.49
CA GLY A 95 -21.77 31.13 1.28
C GLY A 95 -21.42 30.12 0.18
N ARG A 96 -20.12 29.91 -0.08
CA ARG A 96 -19.66 28.94 -1.09
C ARG A 96 -20.09 27.50 -0.77
N LEU A 97 -20.12 27.10 0.50
CA LEU A 97 -20.56 25.77 0.90
C LEU A 97 -22.07 25.55 0.75
N ILE A 98 -22.89 26.62 0.82
CA ILE A 98 -24.33 26.54 0.51
C ILE A 98 -24.53 26.15 -0.96
N GLU A 99 -23.71 26.70 -1.86
CA GLU A 99 -23.77 26.37 -3.30
C GLU A 99 -23.26 24.96 -3.59
N LEU A 100 -22.14 24.57 -2.98
CA LEU A 100 -21.47 23.30 -3.27
C LEU A 100 -22.11 22.09 -2.59
N GLY A 101 -22.79 22.28 -1.46
CA GLY A 101 -23.46 21.21 -0.72
C GLY A 101 -22.49 20.23 -0.05
N GLY A 102 -21.75 20.69 0.97
CA GLY A 102 -20.83 19.84 1.72
C GLY A 102 -20.02 20.59 2.77
N ALA A 103 -18.81 20.12 3.03
CA ALA A 103 -17.84 20.76 3.92
C ALA A 103 -16.54 21.13 3.20
N ALA A 104 -15.79 22.04 3.80
CA ALA A 104 -14.48 22.43 3.32
C ALA A 104 -13.36 21.67 4.07
N PHE A 105 -12.31 21.31 3.34
CA PHE A 105 -11.07 20.75 3.85
C PHE A 105 -9.99 21.83 3.93
N GLY A 106 -9.08 21.72 4.90
CA GLY A 106 -7.90 22.58 4.95
C GLY A 106 -6.66 21.87 5.48
N ASN A 107 -5.58 21.89 4.69
CA ASN A 107 -4.21 21.68 5.16
C ASN A 107 -3.49 23.04 5.11
N PRO A 108 -3.57 23.85 6.18
CA PRO A 108 -3.27 25.28 6.09
C PRO A 108 -1.76 25.59 6.01
N PRO A 109 -1.39 26.76 5.46
CA PRO A 109 -0.02 27.27 5.51
C PRO A 109 0.40 27.62 6.95
N TYR A 110 1.56 27.12 7.38
CA TYR A 110 2.12 27.32 8.72
C TYR A 110 3.13 28.47 8.79
N SER A 111 3.47 29.09 7.66
CA SER A 111 4.32 30.27 7.65
C SER A 111 3.76 31.35 8.58
N ARG A 112 4.68 32.20 9.06
CA ARG A 112 4.28 33.42 9.78
C ARG A 112 3.33 34.22 8.91
N SER A 113 2.44 34.98 9.53
CA SER A 113 1.45 35.77 8.80
C SER A 113 2.09 36.64 7.73
N GLN A 114 1.74 36.34 6.49
CA GLN A 114 2.03 37.17 5.33
C GLN A 114 0.75 37.88 4.91
N TYR A 115 0.92 39.07 4.36
CA TYR A 115 -0.19 39.95 4.02
C TYR A 115 -0.08 40.36 2.56
N HIS A 116 -1.23 40.47 1.91
CA HIS A 116 -1.38 41.25 0.71
C HIS A 116 -2.22 42.47 1.05
N GLU A 117 -1.62 43.64 0.90
CA GLU A 117 -2.15 44.90 1.42
C GLU A 117 -2.44 44.81 2.93
N LYS A 118 -3.71 44.86 3.33
CA LYS A 118 -4.15 44.76 4.72
C LYS A 118 -4.74 43.39 5.08
N GLN A 119 -4.83 42.49 4.11
CA GLN A 119 -5.46 41.19 4.29
C GLN A 119 -4.40 40.11 4.47
N ALA A 120 -4.58 39.27 5.49
CA ALA A 120 -3.74 38.09 5.67
C ALA A 120 -3.94 37.10 4.52
N ILE A 121 -2.86 36.45 4.08
CA ILE A 121 -2.88 35.30 3.17
C ILE A 121 -2.57 34.02 3.95
N THR A 122 -1.54 34.07 4.81
CA THR A 122 -1.11 32.93 5.62
C THR A 122 -1.14 33.26 7.12
N GLY A 123 -0.88 32.25 7.95
CA GLY A 123 -0.77 32.39 9.39
C GLY A 123 -1.94 31.75 10.13
N MET A 124 -1.63 30.71 10.89
CA MET A 124 -2.61 29.85 11.56
C MET A 124 -3.62 30.59 12.43
N THR A 125 -3.22 31.66 13.13
CA THR A 125 -4.13 32.46 13.97
C THR A 125 -5.26 33.09 13.15
N HIS A 126 -4.94 33.68 11.99
CA HIS A 126 -5.95 34.28 11.11
C HIS A 126 -6.84 33.22 10.50
N ILE A 127 -6.26 32.09 10.10
CA ILE A 127 -6.99 30.96 9.51
C ILE A 127 -7.99 30.37 10.50
N MET A 128 -7.58 30.07 11.73
CA MET A 128 -8.47 29.47 12.74
C MET A 128 -9.54 30.46 13.23
N SER A 129 -9.18 31.74 13.37
CA SER A 129 -10.17 32.80 13.67
C SER A 129 -11.22 32.92 12.56
N TYR A 130 -10.78 32.91 11.30
CA TYR A 130 -11.69 33.00 10.17
C TYR A 130 -12.57 31.74 10.01
N ALA A 131 -12.01 30.55 10.24
CA ALA A 131 -12.77 29.30 10.30
C ALA A 131 -13.90 29.36 11.35
N SER A 132 -13.60 29.89 12.53
CA SER A 132 -14.59 30.05 13.61
C SER A 132 -15.70 31.03 13.22
N ALA A 133 -15.33 32.18 12.65
CA ALA A 133 -16.29 33.17 12.16
C ALA A 133 -17.19 32.63 11.03
N GLN A 134 -16.60 31.87 10.10
CA GLN A 134 -17.33 31.26 8.99
C GLN A 134 -18.21 30.09 9.47
N ARG A 135 -17.81 29.38 10.53
CA ARG A 135 -18.65 28.38 11.21
C ARG A 135 -19.86 29.01 11.90
N GLU A 136 -19.74 30.22 12.45
CA GLU A 136 -20.90 30.96 12.98
C GLU A 136 -21.94 31.29 11.90
N LYS A 137 -21.51 31.41 10.64
CA LYS A 137 -22.41 31.57 9.48
C LYS A 137 -23.01 30.24 8.99
N GLY A 138 -22.70 29.12 9.63
CA GLY A 138 -23.25 27.79 9.30
C GLY A 138 -22.37 26.92 8.40
N GLY A 139 -21.17 27.36 8.05
CA GLY A 139 -20.23 26.53 7.30
C GLY A 139 -19.64 25.38 8.12
N ARG A 140 -19.26 24.28 7.44
CA ARG A 140 -18.59 23.13 8.02
C ARG A 140 -17.17 22.99 7.50
N TYR A 141 -16.20 22.87 8.40
CA TYR A 141 -14.78 22.87 8.07
C TYR A 141 -14.05 21.73 8.77
N VAL A 142 -13.16 21.07 8.04
CA VAL A 142 -12.33 19.96 8.52
C VAL A 142 -10.88 20.24 8.19
N PHE A 143 -10.08 20.50 9.23
CA PHE A 143 -8.67 20.84 9.10
C PHE A 143 -7.76 19.68 9.50
N LEU A 144 -6.72 19.42 8.71
CA LEU A 144 -5.62 18.55 9.10
C LEU A 144 -4.48 19.42 9.65
N VAL A 145 -4.22 19.34 10.95
CA VAL A 145 -3.25 20.22 11.62
C VAL A 145 -2.29 19.49 12.55
N LYS A 146 -1.20 20.16 12.92
CA LYS A 146 -0.36 19.75 14.05
C LYS A 146 -1.19 19.80 15.34
N SER A 147 -1.15 18.75 16.14
CA SER A 147 -1.58 18.76 17.53
C SER A 147 -0.65 19.66 18.35
N ALA A 148 -1.04 20.93 18.51
CA ALA A 148 -0.17 22.00 18.98
C ALA A 148 -0.82 22.79 20.12
N THR A 149 -1.26 22.12 21.17
CA THR A 149 -2.01 22.71 22.30
C THR A 149 -1.26 23.81 23.06
N SER A 150 0.04 24.00 22.81
CA SER A 150 0.84 25.11 23.35
C SER A 150 0.85 26.37 22.47
N GLU A 151 0.35 26.27 21.24
CA GLU A 151 0.32 27.38 20.29
C GLU A 151 -0.98 28.18 20.45
N THR A 152 -0.89 29.50 20.32
CA THR A 152 -2.04 30.40 20.49
C THR A 152 -3.12 30.26 19.42
N TRP A 153 -2.78 29.64 18.28
CA TRP A 153 -3.74 29.37 17.20
C TRP A 153 -4.48 28.04 17.40
N TRP A 154 -4.11 27.22 18.37
CA TRP A 154 -4.78 25.95 18.61
C TRP A 154 -6.27 26.19 18.91
N PRO A 155 -7.19 25.60 18.13
CA PRO A 155 -8.60 25.95 18.20
C PRO A 155 -9.30 25.21 19.34
N GLU A 156 -9.22 25.76 20.54
CA GLU A 156 -9.89 25.23 21.74
C GLU A 156 -11.42 25.20 21.64
N ASP A 157 -11.97 26.00 20.73
CA ASP A 157 -13.40 26.17 20.46
C ASP A 157 -13.91 25.38 19.24
N ALA A 158 -13.04 24.64 18.53
CA ALA A 158 -13.46 23.70 17.48
C ALA A 158 -14.55 22.75 18.01
N ASP A 159 -15.43 22.18 17.21
CA ASP A 159 -16.51 21.31 17.69
C ASP A 159 -16.05 19.87 17.99
N HIS A 160 -15.07 19.39 17.22
CA HIS A 160 -14.45 18.08 17.43
C HIS A 160 -12.95 18.14 17.15
N VAL A 161 -12.16 17.39 17.93
CA VAL A 161 -10.75 17.15 17.64
C VAL A 161 -10.45 15.66 17.69
N CYS A 162 -10.00 15.10 16.57
CA CYS A 162 -9.56 13.71 16.45
C CYS A 162 -8.03 13.66 16.39
N PHE A 163 -7.39 13.10 17.40
CA PHE A 163 -5.93 12.96 17.43
C PHE A 163 -5.49 11.73 16.62
N ILE A 164 -4.50 11.92 15.74
CA ILE A 164 -3.97 10.83 14.90
C ILE A 164 -2.82 10.15 15.64
N ARG A 165 -2.95 8.85 15.89
CA ARG A 165 -1.86 8.00 16.40
C ARG A 165 -0.95 7.58 15.25
N GLY A 166 0.33 7.86 15.38
CA GLY A 166 1.34 7.65 14.35
C GLY A 166 1.73 8.94 13.62
N ARG A 167 3.00 9.03 13.20
CA ARG A 167 3.50 10.18 12.45
C ARG A 167 3.01 10.13 11.01
N ILE A 168 2.60 11.29 10.49
CA ILE A 168 2.17 11.46 9.10
C ILE A 168 3.39 11.82 8.26
N GLY A 169 3.61 11.13 7.15
CA GLY A 169 4.49 11.63 6.08
C GLY A 169 3.64 12.47 5.12
N PHE A 170 4.07 13.70 4.85
CA PHE A 170 3.44 14.54 3.83
C PHE A 170 4.17 14.37 2.50
N ASP A 171 3.45 14.59 1.41
CA ASP A 171 4.01 14.46 0.06
C ASP A 171 4.70 15.75 -0.36
N LEU A 172 5.79 15.59 -1.11
CA LEU A 172 6.44 16.72 -1.75
C LEU A 172 5.58 17.27 -2.89
N PRO A 173 5.68 18.57 -3.19
CA PRO A 173 5.08 19.13 -4.39
C PRO A 173 5.72 18.54 -5.64
N THR A 174 4.93 18.45 -6.72
CA THR A 174 5.35 17.84 -7.99
C THR A 174 6.50 18.58 -8.68
N TRP A 175 6.68 19.87 -8.37
CA TRP A 175 7.78 20.70 -8.87
C TRP A 175 9.08 20.55 -8.05
N PHE A 176 9.08 19.82 -6.93
CA PHE A 176 10.27 19.67 -6.10
C PHE A 176 11.37 18.89 -6.83
N LYS A 177 12.54 19.53 -6.95
CA LYS A 177 13.77 18.95 -7.51
C LYS A 177 14.84 18.94 -6.42
N PRO A 178 15.29 17.78 -5.92
CA PRO A 178 16.23 17.72 -4.80
C PRO A 178 17.59 18.33 -5.18
N ALA A 179 18.15 19.19 -4.32
CA ALA A 179 19.50 19.74 -4.50
C ALA A 179 20.63 18.72 -4.32
N ASP A 180 20.39 17.67 -3.53
CA ASP A 180 21.33 16.58 -3.28
C ASP A 180 20.59 15.31 -2.76
N ASP A 181 21.31 14.19 -2.67
CA ASP A 181 20.77 12.91 -2.18
C ASP A 181 20.27 12.94 -0.73
N LYS A 182 20.55 14.00 0.03
CA LYS A 182 20.09 14.17 1.41
C LYS A 182 18.68 14.78 1.47
N GLN A 183 18.15 15.30 0.37
CA GLN A 183 16.82 15.91 0.31
C GLN A 183 15.70 14.86 0.17
N LYS A 184 15.67 13.87 1.08
CA LYS A 184 14.64 12.82 1.15
C LYS A 184 13.63 13.11 2.25
N PRO A 185 12.32 13.14 1.95
CA PRO A 185 11.30 13.43 2.95
C PRO A 185 11.27 12.34 4.02
N THR A 186 10.98 12.74 5.25
CA THR A 186 10.75 11.82 6.38
C THR A 186 9.40 12.14 7.00
N SER A 187 8.90 11.28 7.88
CA SER A 187 7.66 11.57 8.60
C SER A 187 7.77 12.87 9.37
N ALA A 188 6.68 13.61 9.46
CA ALA A 188 6.61 14.85 10.23
C ALA A 188 7.06 14.60 11.67
N PHE A 189 7.88 15.53 12.20
CA PHE A 189 8.39 15.46 13.57
C PHE A 189 7.32 15.80 14.64
N PHE A 190 6.07 16.05 14.22
CA PHE A 190 4.97 16.45 15.09
C PHE A 190 3.80 15.47 15.07
N ALA A 191 2.90 15.56 16.05
CA ALA A 191 1.67 14.76 16.08
C ALA A 191 0.58 15.45 15.26
N GLY A 192 -0.21 14.70 14.51
CA GLY A 192 -1.32 15.23 13.72
C GLY A 192 -2.65 15.18 14.46
N ALA A 193 -3.56 16.09 14.12
CA ALA A 193 -4.95 16.10 14.56
C ALA A 193 -5.85 16.53 13.40
N ILE A 194 -7.09 16.02 13.40
CA ILE A 194 -8.16 16.49 12.54
C ILE A 194 -9.08 17.34 13.40
N VAL A 195 -9.28 18.60 13.01
CA VAL A 195 -10.10 19.57 13.73
C VAL A 195 -11.35 19.86 12.92
N VAL A 196 -12.52 19.73 13.52
CA VAL A 196 -13.81 19.97 12.87
C VAL A 196 -14.47 21.19 13.50
N PHE A 197 -14.89 22.12 12.66
CA PHE A 197 -15.80 23.22 13.00
C PHE A 197 -17.15 22.94 12.32
N ASP A 198 -18.17 22.66 13.13
CA ASP A 198 -19.52 22.31 12.71
C ASP A 198 -20.52 22.53 13.86
N LYS A 199 -21.36 23.57 13.78
CA LYS A 199 -22.41 23.84 14.80
C LYS A 199 -23.39 22.68 15.00
N SER A 200 -23.53 21.83 13.98
CA SER A 200 -24.40 20.67 14.00
C SER A 200 -23.75 19.42 14.60
N TRP A 201 -22.46 19.47 14.97
CA TRP A 201 -21.77 18.35 15.59
C TRP A 201 -22.47 17.90 16.88
N ARG A 202 -22.74 16.59 16.98
CA ARG A 202 -23.33 15.95 18.18
C ARG A 202 -22.50 14.77 18.70
N GLY A 203 -21.35 14.52 18.08
CA GLY A 203 -20.43 13.48 18.51
C GLY A 203 -19.65 13.88 19.76
N GLU A 204 -18.69 13.05 20.14
CA GLU A 204 -17.77 13.35 21.23
C GLU A 204 -16.91 14.60 20.93
N ARG A 205 -16.40 15.24 21.98
CA ARG A 205 -15.51 16.42 21.85
C ARG A 205 -14.13 16.03 21.32
N PHE A 206 -13.62 14.89 21.77
CA PHE A 206 -12.28 14.39 21.47
C PHE A 206 -12.34 12.92 21.07
N SER A 207 -11.60 12.54 20.03
CA SER A 207 -11.45 11.15 19.61
C SER A 207 -10.01 10.85 19.23
N TYR A 208 -9.74 9.58 18.91
CA TYR A 208 -8.44 9.14 18.42
C TYR A 208 -8.61 8.17 17.25
N ILE A 209 -7.69 8.23 16.28
CA ILE A 209 -7.60 7.26 15.20
C ILE A 209 -6.15 6.91 14.89
N ASP A 210 -5.85 5.63 14.67
CA ASP A 210 -4.56 5.21 14.15
C ASP A 210 -4.40 5.61 12.68
N ARG A 211 -3.24 6.17 12.30
CA ARG A 211 -2.94 6.59 10.92
C ARG A 211 -3.23 5.47 9.92
N VAL A 212 -2.85 4.23 10.26
CA VAL A 212 -3.06 3.05 9.40
C VAL A 212 -4.56 2.77 9.19
N ALA A 213 -5.37 2.97 10.23
CA ALA A 213 -6.83 2.80 10.14
C ALA A 213 -7.49 3.93 9.35
N LEU A 214 -7.01 5.17 9.52
CA LEU A 214 -7.45 6.31 8.72
C LEU A 214 -7.14 6.11 7.24
N GLU A 215 -5.91 5.68 6.90
CA GLU A 215 -5.52 5.34 5.53
C GLU A 215 -6.29 4.14 4.98
N ALA A 216 -6.67 3.17 5.83
CA ALA A 216 -7.53 2.06 5.41
C ALA A 216 -8.94 2.55 5.00
N LYS A 217 -9.51 3.51 5.73
CA LYS A 217 -10.76 4.18 5.34
C LYS A 217 -10.60 4.94 4.03
N GLY A 218 -9.44 5.58 3.83
CA GLY A 218 -9.10 6.24 2.57
C GLY A 218 -9.02 5.28 1.40
N ARG A 219 -8.29 4.17 1.54
CA ARG A 219 -8.23 3.09 0.53
C ARG A 219 -9.62 2.58 0.17
N ALA A 220 -10.46 2.32 1.18
CA ALA A 220 -11.84 1.86 0.95
C ALA A 220 -12.68 2.90 0.20
N SER A 221 -12.54 4.19 0.54
CA SER A 221 -13.30 5.27 -0.10
C SER A 221 -12.89 5.47 -1.56
N ILE A 222 -11.59 5.43 -1.85
CA ILE A 222 -11.06 5.47 -3.23
C ILE A 222 -11.57 4.28 -4.03
N ALA A 223 -11.52 3.06 -3.47
CA ALA A 223 -12.03 1.86 -4.14
C ALA A 223 -13.53 1.98 -4.47
N LEU A 224 -14.34 2.50 -3.55
CA LEU A 224 -15.77 2.75 -3.79
C LEU A 224 -16.00 3.83 -4.85
N ALA A 225 -15.22 4.92 -4.83
CA ALA A 225 -15.31 5.97 -5.84
C ALA A 225 -14.95 5.44 -7.24
N GLN A 226 -13.86 4.68 -7.35
CA GLN A 226 -13.46 4.02 -8.60
C GLN A 226 -14.53 3.03 -9.10
N TYR A 227 -15.14 2.26 -8.19
CA TYR A 227 -16.28 1.40 -8.52
C TYR A 227 -17.49 2.19 -9.04
N ALA A 228 -17.81 3.32 -8.40
CA ALA A 228 -18.92 4.18 -8.82
C ALA A 228 -18.67 4.81 -10.21
N VAL A 229 -17.44 5.27 -10.49
CA VAL A 229 -17.05 5.73 -11.82
C VAL A 229 -17.16 4.60 -12.85
N GLY A 230 -16.71 3.39 -12.50
CA GLY A 230 -16.88 2.20 -13.34
C GLY A 230 -18.35 1.83 -13.60
N LYS A 231 -19.27 2.15 -12.67
CA LYS A 231 -20.71 2.02 -12.88
C LYS A 231 -21.32 3.13 -13.74
N GLN A 232 -20.85 4.37 -13.61
CA GLN A 232 -21.29 5.45 -14.49
C GLN A 232 -20.86 5.21 -15.94
N ALA A 233 -19.72 4.56 -16.15
CA ALA A 233 -19.28 4.09 -17.47
C ALA A 233 -20.13 2.93 -18.05
N THR A 234 -21.04 2.32 -17.27
CA THR A 234 -22.00 1.28 -17.72
C THR A 234 -23.47 1.72 -17.68
N GLY A 235 -23.74 3.02 -17.45
CA GLY A 235 -25.07 3.60 -17.64
C GLY A 235 -25.44 3.71 -19.14
N PRO A 236 -26.73 3.64 -19.53
CA PRO A 236 -27.12 3.85 -20.92
C PRO A 236 -26.90 5.31 -21.29
N VAL A 237 -25.83 5.60 -22.02
CA VAL A 237 -25.59 6.94 -22.58
C VAL A 237 -25.87 6.88 -24.08
N MET A 238 -26.83 7.73 -24.47
CA MET A 238 -27.18 8.08 -25.84
C MET A 238 -25.93 8.61 -26.57
N GLU A 239 -25.56 7.98 -27.69
CA GLU A 239 -24.40 8.29 -28.56
C GLU A 239 -24.24 9.80 -28.87
N LEU A 240 -23.00 10.32 -28.97
CA LEU A 240 -22.17 10.37 -30.20
C LEU A 240 -20.75 10.96 -29.91
N PRO A 241 -19.75 10.86 -30.81
CA PRO A 241 -18.47 10.19 -30.58
C PRO A 241 -17.19 11.05 -30.74
N GLN A 242 -16.02 10.52 -30.31
CA GLN A 242 -14.75 10.39 -31.08
C GLN A 242 -13.58 9.97 -30.16
N THR A 243 -13.14 8.71 -30.25
CA THR A 243 -11.84 8.18 -30.75
C THR A 243 -10.54 8.70 -30.11
N GLU A 244 -9.84 7.79 -29.41
CA GLU A 244 -8.38 7.62 -29.49
C GLU A 244 -8.01 6.13 -29.28
N GLN A 245 -7.18 5.60 -30.19
CA GLN A 245 -6.79 4.19 -30.35
C GLN A 245 -5.71 3.77 -29.34
N ALA A 246 -5.95 2.70 -28.58
CA ALA A 246 -5.38 1.35 -28.72
C ALA A 246 -4.11 1.08 -27.89
N GLU A 247 -4.29 0.90 -26.57
CA GLU A 247 -3.46 -0.05 -25.81
C GLU A 247 -4.02 -1.46 -26.10
N THR A 248 -3.16 -2.41 -26.48
CA THR A 248 -3.55 -3.79 -26.80
C THR A 248 -4.49 -4.38 -25.74
N GLU A 249 -5.72 -4.75 -26.13
CA GLU A 249 -6.71 -5.31 -25.22
C GLU A 249 -6.18 -6.60 -24.57
N ILE A 250 -6.11 -6.59 -23.23
CA ILE A 250 -5.84 -7.79 -22.44
C ILE A 250 -7.05 -8.74 -22.48
N PRO A 251 -6.84 -10.06 -22.45
CA PRO A 251 -7.94 -11.02 -22.52
C PRO A 251 -8.87 -10.87 -21.31
N LEU A 252 -10.17 -11.00 -21.55
CA LEU A 252 -11.20 -10.88 -20.51
C LEU A 252 -11.76 -12.24 -20.06
N LEU A 253 -11.79 -13.21 -20.98
CA LEU A 253 -12.24 -14.56 -20.67
C LEU A 253 -11.17 -15.31 -19.88
N GLN A 254 -11.55 -15.99 -18.80
CA GLN A 254 -10.60 -16.66 -17.91
C GLN A 254 -9.68 -17.66 -18.63
N ASN A 255 -10.25 -18.46 -19.52
CA ASN A 255 -9.52 -19.43 -20.33
C ASN A 255 -8.51 -18.73 -21.25
N GLU A 256 -8.85 -17.57 -21.80
CA GLU A 256 -7.95 -16.77 -22.62
C GLU A 256 -6.86 -16.09 -21.80
N ILE A 257 -7.14 -15.62 -20.59
CA ILE A 257 -6.11 -15.09 -19.68
C ILE A 257 -5.08 -16.19 -19.40
N LEU A 258 -5.54 -17.41 -19.07
CA LEU A 258 -4.65 -18.53 -18.84
C LEU A 258 -3.85 -18.90 -20.10
N ALA A 259 -4.50 -18.94 -21.27
CA ALA A 259 -3.88 -19.39 -22.51
C ALA A 259 -2.93 -18.34 -23.14
N LYS A 260 -3.29 -17.05 -23.11
CA LYS A 260 -2.56 -15.96 -23.76
C LYS A 260 -1.62 -15.24 -22.79
N SER A 261 -2.04 -15.05 -21.54
CA SER A 261 -1.33 -14.23 -20.55
C SER A 261 -0.60 -15.05 -19.47
N GLY A 262 -0.86 -16.36 -19.41
CA GLY A 262 -0.14 -17.31 -18.57
C GLY A 262 -0.70 -17.50 -17.16
N ILE A 263 -0.13 -18.49 -16.45
CA ILE A 263 -0.62 -18.95 -15.15
C ILE A 263 -0.60 -17.86 -14.08
N ARG A 264 0.43 -16.99 -14.09
CA ARG A 264 0.57 -15.92 -13.07
C ARG A 264 -0.57 -14.92 -13.16
N SER A 265 -0.80 -14.37 -14.36
CA SER A 265 -1.89 -13.43 -14.63
C SER A 265 -3.25 -14.06 -14.29
N TRP A 266 -3.49 -15.29 -14.74
CA TRP A 266 -4.71 -16.03 -14.40
C TRP A 266 -4.91 -16.19 -12.89
N ALA A 267 -3.88 -16.64 -12.17
CA ALA A 267 -3.98 -16.87 -10.73
C ALA A 267 -4.18 -15.57 -9.94
N CYS A 268 -3.54 -14.47 -10.36
CA CYS A 268 -3.72 -13.16 -9.77
C CYS A 268 -5.15 -12.64 -9.95
N VAL A 269 -5.71 -12.77 -11.16
CA VAL A 269 -7.10 -12.39 -11.44
C VAL A 269 -8.08 -13.25 -10.63
N VAL A 270 -7.92 -14.58 -10.65
CA VAL A 270 -8.81 -15.51 -9.94
C VAL A 270 -8.74 -15.32 -8.42
N ALA A 271 -7.54 -15.14 -7.86
CA ALA A 271 -7.38 -14.95 -6.41
C ALA A 271 -8.00 -13.64 -5.94
N ALA A 272 -7.87 -12.56 -6.73
CA ALA A 272 -8.39 -11.25 -6.35
C ALA A 272 -9.91 -11.12 -6.55
N PHE A 273 -10.47 -11.77 -7.57
CA PHE A 273 -11.85 -11.53 -8.01
C PHE A 273 -12.75 -12.77 -8.04
N GLY A 274 -12.23 -13.93 -7.64
CA GLY A 274 -12.93 -15.21 -7.67
C GLY A 274 -12.86 -15.91 -9.03
N ASP A 275 -13.23 -17.19 -9.04
CA ASP A 275 -13.31 -18.03 -10.25
C ASP A 275 -14.56 -17.65 -11.06
N LYS A 276 -14.37 -16.91 -12.16
CA LYS A 276 -15.43 -16.41 -13.05
C LYS A 276 -15.10 -16.75 -14.49
N ALA A 277 -16.08 -17.05 -15.32
CA ALA A 277 -15.85 -17.33 -16.74
C ALA A 277 -15.29 -16.12 -17.51
N GLU A 278 -15.68 -14.91 -17.12
CA GLU A 278 -15.28 -13.64 -17.73
C GLU A 278 -15.00 -12.59 -16.65
N TYR A 279 -13.99 -11.76 -16.90
CA TYR A 279 -13.57 -10.65 -16.06
C TYR A 279 -13.73 -9.34 -16.81
N THR A 280 -14.01 -8.26 -16.08
CA THR A 280 -13.94 -6.92 -16.65
C THR A 280 -12.51 -6.56 -17.05
N PHE A 281 -12.34 -5.59 -17.95
CA PHE A 281 -11.00 -5.09 -18.32
C PHE A 281 -10.22 -4.61 -17.10
N ALA A 282 -10.86 -4.00 -16.11
CA ALA A 282 -10.20 -3.57 -14.88
C ALA A 282 -9.74 -4.74 -14.01
N GLU A 283 -10.55 -5.78 -13.84
CA GLU A 283 -10.18 -7.00 -13.10
C GLU A 283 -9.03 -7.74 -13.81
N SER A 284 -9.13 -7.88 -15.13
CA SER A 284 -8.06 -8.44 -15.94
C SER A 284 -6.79 -7.60 -15.80
N LYS A 285 -6.88 -6.26 -15.95
CA LYS A 285 -5.73 -5.35 -15.88
C LYS A 285 -5.07 -5.41 -14.51
N PHE A 286 -5.84 -5.42 -13.43
CA PHE A 286 -5.32 -5.58 -12.08
C PHE A 286 -4.49 -6.86 -11.95
N GLY A 287 -5.03 -8.02 -12.36
CA GLY A 287 -4.28 -9.25 -12.23
C GLY A 287 -3.07 -9.34 -13.14
N HIS A 288 -3.10 -8.71 -14.33
CA HIS A 288 -1.92 -8.58 -15.20
C HIS A 288 -0.87 -7.65 -14.59
N THR A 289 -1.26 -6.50 -14.04
CA THR A 289 -0.35 -5.56 -13.38
C THR A 289 0.26 -6.16 -12.13
N TRP A 290 -0.53 -6.87 -11.32
CA TRP A 290 -0.03 -7.61 -10.17
C TRP A 290 0.93 -8.73 -10.59
N ALA A 291 0.59 -9.51 -11.60
CA ALA A 291 1.46 -10.59 -12.09
C ALA A 291 2.76 -10.10 -12.75
N ALA A 292 2.76 -8.89 -13.32
CA ALA A 292 3.93 -8.24 -13.91
C ALA A 292 4.88 -7.62 -12.86
N ASP A 293 4.35 -7.32 -11.68
CA ASP A 293 5.10 -7.02 -10.47
C ASP A 293 5.63 -8.34 -9.86
N SER A 294 5.59 -8.49 -8.54
CA SER A 294 5.79 -9.76 -7.84
C SER A 294 4.46 -10.31 -7.32
N VAL A 295 4.18 -11.59 -7.62
CA VAL A 295 2.98 -12.26 -7.08
C VAL A 295 3.08 -12.42 -5.56
N ASP A 296 4.27 -12.74 -5.05
CA ASP A 296 4.52 -13.05 -3.64
C ASP A 296 4.77 -11.82 -2.76
N LYS A 297 5.32 -10.75 -3.33
CA LYS A 297 5.69 -9.51 -2.64
C LYS A 297 5.43 -8.29 -3.55
N PRO A 298 4.17 -8.00 -3.90
CA PRO A 298 3.89 -6.89 -4.79
C PRO A 298 4.23 -5.55 -4.13
N GLU A 299 4.99 -4.72 -4.84
CA GLU A 299 5.41 -3.39 -4.39
C GLU A 299 4.53 -2.28 -4.96
N PHE A 300 4.03 -2.47 -6.19
CA PHE A 300 3.24 -1.49 -6.93
C PHE A 300 1.73 -1.72 -6.77
N THR A 301 1.29 -2.98 -6.74
CA THR A 301 -0.13 -3.34 -6.57
C THR A 301 -0.36 -3.87 -5.15
N PRO A 302 -0.84 -3.08 -4.18
CA PRO A 302 -0.97 -3.55 -2.80
C PRO A 302 -2.05 -4.64 -2.71
N VAL A 303 -1.63 -5.89 -2.46
CA VAL A 303 -2.51 -7.06 -2.31
C VAL A 303 -2.44 -7.62 -0.90
N ASN A 304 -3.57 -8.07 -0.35
CA ASN A 304 -3.64 -8.69 0.97
C ASN A 304 -2.86 -10.03 0.99
N SER A 305 -2.20 -10.35 2.10
CA SER A 305 -1.44 -11.60 2.29
C SER A 305 -2.25 -12.88 2.05
N GLU A 306 -3.53 -12.91 2.41
CA GLU A 306 -4.41 -14.07 2.17
C GLU A 306 -4.70 -14.25 0.67
N VAL A 307 -4.86 -13.15 -0.06
CA VAL A 307 -5.07 -13.16 -1.51
C VAL A 307 -3.77 -13.56 -2.22
N ILE A 308 -2.62 -13.08 -1.74
CA ILE A 308 -1.29 -13.51 -2.21
C ILE A 308 -1.12 -15.03 -2.01
N ALA A 309 -1.40 -15.54 -0.82
CA ALA A 309 -1.31 -16.97 -0.52
C ALA A 309 -2.25 -17.80 -1.42
N THR A 310 -3.44 -17.28 -1.70
CA THR A 310 -4.40 -17.90 -2.62
C THR A 310 -3.84 -17.95 -4.05
N ALA A 311 -3.29 -16.85 -4.56
CA ALA A 311 -2.67 -16.82 -5.90
C ALA A 311 -1.48 -17.79 -5.99
N GLN A 312 -0.62 -17.84 -4.98
CA GLN A 312 0.49 -18.79 -4.93
C GLN A 312 0.00 -20.23 -4.96
N SER A 313 -1.02 -20.58 -4.17
CA SER A 313 -1.63 -21.92 -4.17
C SER A 313 -2.19 -22.29 -5.56
N LEU A 314 -2.88 -21.35 -6.23
CA LEU A 314 -3.40 -21.53 -7.58
C LEU A 314 -2.29 -21.74 -8.61
N ILE A 315 -1.20 -20.98 -8.54
CA ILE A 315 -0.03 -21.13 -9.42
C ILE A 315 0.57 -22.52 -9.26
N ILE A 316 0.79 -22.98 -8.03
CA ILE A 316 1.40 -24.30 -7.76
C ILE A 316 0.51 -25.41 -8.33
N LYS A 317 -0.79 -25.38 -8.02
CA LYS A 317 -1.76 -26.38 -8.51
C LYS A 317 -1.83 -26.43 -10.03
N GLN A 318 -1.91 -25.27 -10.67
CA GLN A 318 -2.05 -25.19 -12.13
C GLN A 318 -0.76 -25.57 -12.86
N THR A 319 0.40 -25.19 -12.31
CA THR A 319 1.71 -25.60 -12.85
C THR A 319 1.87 -27.11 -12.78
N ALA A 320 1.52 -27.72 -11.64
CA ALA A 320 1.56 -29.17 -11.49
C ALA A 320 0.61 -29.89 -12.48
N LYS A 321 -0.61 -29.38 -12.65
CA LYS A 321 -1.56 -29.90 -13.63
C LYS A 321 -1.00 -29.85 -15.05
N GLN A 322 -0.38 -28.74 -15.47
CA GLN A 322 0.24 -28.63 -16.80
C GLN A 322 1.41 -29.61 -16.97
N ALA A 323 2.25 -29.80 -15.95
CA ALA A 323 3.35 -30.76 -15.99
C ALA A 323 2.85 -32.22 -16.13
N LEU A 324 1.84 -32.61 -15.34
CA LEU A 324 1.22 -33.94 -15.42
C LEU A 324 0.56 -34.18 -16.77
N VAL A 325 -0.19 -33.20 -17.30
CA VAL A 325 -0.79 -33.29 -18.63
C VAL A 325 0.29 -33.42 -19.70
N GLY A 326 1.37 -32.63 -19.64
CA GLY A 326 2.49 -32.70 -20.56
C GLY A 326 3.17 -34.08 -20.57
N TRP A 327 3.44 -34.63 -19.38
CA TRP A 327 3.99 -35.98 -19.23
C TRP A 327 3.05 -37.05 -19.81
N LEU A 328 1.77 -37.03 -19.42
CA LEU A 328 0.79 -38.04 -19.82
C LEU A 328 0.44 -37.96 -21.31
N ASN A 329 0.54 -36.80 -21.94
CA ASN A 329 0.38 -36.66 -23.40
C ASN A 329 1.48 -37.39 -24.20
N GLY A 330 2.66 -37.61 -23.61
CA GLY A 330 3.73 -38.40 -24.20
C GLY A 330 3.59 -39.92 -24.01
N VAL A 331 2.56 -40.37 -23.29
CA VAL A 331 2.29 -41.78 -23.00
C VAL A 331 1.16 -42.30 -23.89
N ASP A 332 1.32 -43.50 -24.44
CA ASP A 332 0.23 -44.20 -25.13
C ASP A 332 -0.78 -44.76 -24.13
N HIS A 333 -2.03 -44.28 -24.23
CA HIS A 333 -3.17 -44.69 -23.38
C HIS A 333 -4.24 -45.48 -24.17
N GLY A 334 -4.02 -45.73 -25.46
CA GLY A 334 -4.97 -46.42 -26.34
C GLY A 334 -6.23 -45.63 -26.73
N SER A 335 -6.73 -44.71 -25.90
CA SER A 335 -7.86 -43.82 -26.23
C SER A 335 -7.78 -42.45 -25.55
N ALA A 336 -8.48 -41.46 -26.11
CA ALA A 336 -8.57 -40.13 -25.53
C ALA A 336 -9.29 -40.13 -24.15
N THR A 337 -10.33 -40.94 -24.01
CA THR A 337 -11.09 -41.09 -22.75
C THR A 337 -10.22 -41.69 -21.64
N ALA A 338 -9.49 -42.77 -21.93
CA ALA A 338 -8.59 -43.39 -20.95
C ALA A 338 -7.46 -42.44 -20.51
N ARG A 339 -7.00 -41.58 -21.42
CA ARG A 339 -6.02 -40.52 -21.11
C ARG A 339 -6.61 -39.48 -20.17
N GLU A 340 -7.80 -38.95 -20.46
CA GLU A 340 -8.47 -37.95 -19.62
C GLU A 340 -8.74 -38.47 -18.21
N GLU A 341 -9.27 -39.69 -18.09
CA GLU A 341 -9.49 -40.34 -16.80
C GLU A 341 -8.18 -40.54 -16.02
N THR A 342 -7.09 -40.86 -16.72
CA THR A 342 -5.76 -41.02 -16.09
C THR A 342 -5.19 -39.67 -15.64
N ILE A 343 -5.35 -38.62 -16.44
CA ILE A 343 -4.96 -37.25 -16.05
C ILE A 343 -5.73 -36.82 -14.80
N GLU A 344 -7.04 -37.01 -14.76
CA GLU A 344 -7.87 -36.65 -13.61
C GLU A 344 -7.44 -37.40 -12.35
N ARG A 345 -7.22 -38.71 -12.48
CA ARG A 345 -6.74 -39.56 -11.39
C ARG A 345 -5.38 -39.13 -10.85
N MET A 346 -4.42 -38.85 -11.73
CA MET A 346 -3.07 -38.42 -11.34
C MET A 346 -3.10 -37.05 -10.66
N ASN A 347 -3.90 -36.10 -11.17
CA ASN A 347 -4.10 -34.81 -10.52
C ASN A 347 -4.74 -34.94 -9.13
N SER A 348 -5.76 -35.80 -9.00
CA SER A 348 -6.42 -36.06 -7.72
C SER A 348 -5.46 -36.67 -6.70
N VAL A 349 -4.64 -37.65 -7.09
CA VAL A 349 -3.65 -38.25 -6.20
C VAL A 349 -2.56 -37.24 -5.84
N TYR A 350 -2.02 -36.50 -6.81
CA TYR A 350 -0.97 -35.52 -6.58
C TYR A 350 -1.40 -34.40 -5.63
N ALA A 351 -2.66 -33.98 -5.67
CA ALA A 351 -3.20 -32.96 -4.75
C ALA A 351 -3.01 -33.33 -3.26
N GLU A 352 -2.91 -34.62 -2.92
CA GLU A 352 -2.62 -35.07 -1.55
C GLU A 352 -1.16 -34.92 -1.15
N PHE A 353 -0.25 -34.72 -2.10
CA PHE A 353 1.20 -34.67 -1.91
C PHE A 353 1.81 -33.31 -2.24
N ILE A 354 1.02 -32.35 -2.70
CA ILE A 354 1.46 -31.06 -3.25
C ILE A 354 2.42 -30.28 -2.32
N ASP A 355 2.23 -30.38 -1.01
CA ASP A 355 3.05 -29.70 0.00
C ASP A 355 4.33 -30.48 0.37
N THR A 356 4.44 -31.73 -0.05
CA THR A 356 5.49 -32.68 0.40
C THR A 356 6.34 -33.25 -0.72
N CYS A 357 5.91 -33.12 -1.98
CA CYS A 357 6.57 -33.69 -3.14
C CYS A 357 6.39 -32.77 -4.35
N PRO A 358 7.49 -32.24 -4.94
CA PRO A 358 7.45 -31.54 -6.22
C PRO A 358 6.86 -32.42 -7.32
N VAL A 359 6.11 -31.83 -8.24
CA VAL A 359 5.43 -32.57 -9.31
C VAL A 359 6.38 -33.39 -10.18
N THR A 360 7.62 -32.94 -10.38
CA THR A 360 8.65 -33.66 -11.15
C THR A 360 9.06 -34.95 -10.45
N GLU A 361 9.30 -34.91 -9.15
CA GLU A 361 9.63 -36.09 -8.34
C GLU A 361 8.44 -37.06 -8.31
N PHE A 362 7.22 -36.55 -8.17
CA PHE A 362 6.02 -37.37 -8.26
C PHE A 362 5.92 -38.08 -9.63
N ILE A 363 6.18 -37.37 -10.73
CA ILE A 363 6.19 -37.94 -12.09
C ILE A 363 7.24 -39.04 -12.20
N ASP A 364 8.44 -38.87 -11.65
CA ASP A 364 9.50 -39.88 -11.69
C ASP A 364 9.12 -41.12 -10.88
N ILE A 365 8.60 -40.92 -9.66
CA ILE A 365 8.14 -42.00 -8.78
C ILE A 365 7.02 -42.79 -9.45
N VAL A 366 5.98 -42.12 -9.94
CA VAL A 366 4.87 -42.80 -10.61
C VAL A 366 5.28 -43.38 -11.96
N GLY A 367 6.21 -42.75 -12.67
CA GLY A 367 6.79 -43.26 -13.92
C GLY A 367 7.52 -44.59 -13.76
N SER A 368 8.04 -44.88 -12.57
CA SER A 368 8.62 -46.18 -12.22
C SER A 368 7.59 -47.27 -11.89
N LEU A 369 6.34 -46.87 -11.61
CA LEU A 369 5.25 -47.81 -11.31
C LEU A 369 4.74 -48.42 -12.62
N ASP A 370 4.49 -49.73 -12.61
CA ASP A 370 3.92 -50.42 -13.76
C ASP A 370 2.64 -49.74 -14.25
N LYS A 371 2.54 -49.53 -15.57
CA LYS A 371 1.44 -48.80 -16.20
C LYS A 371 0.09 -49.45 -15.93
N ALA A 372 0.04 -50.78 -15.81
CA ALA A 372 -1.19 -51.46 -15.45
C ALA A 372 -1.68 -51.02 -14.06
N SER A 373 -0.84 -50.55 -13.14
CA SER A 373 -1.29 -50.09 -11.82
C SER A 373 -1.88 -48.67 -11.83
N TRP A 374 -1.74 -47.91 -12.92
CA TRP A 374 -2.15 -46.51 -13.00
C TRP A 374 -3.68 -46.31 -12.99
N PHE A 375 -4.48 -47.36 -13.21
CA PHE A 375 -5.94 -47.27 -13.08
C PHE A 375 -6.41 -47.20 -11.61
N ASN A 376 -5.53 -47.49 -10.65
CA ASN A 376 -5.88 -47.61 -9.24
C ASN A 376 -5.18 -46.54 -8.39
N SER A 377 -5.94 -45.52 -7.97
CA SER A 377 -5.44 -44.44 -7.12
C SER A 377 -4.83 -44.91 -5.80
N ARG A 378 -5.26 -46.07 -5.27
CA ARG A 378 -4.68 -46.63 -4.04
C ARG A 378 -3.26 -47.14 -4.26
N LEU A 379 -3.01 -47.79 -5.39
CA LEU A 379 -1.68 -48.30 -5.74
C LEU A 379 -0.71 -47.14 -5.99
N ILE A 380 -1.13 -46.13 -6.75
CA ILE A 380 -0.33 -44.92 -6.98
C ILE A 380 0.03 -44.23 -5.65
N ARG A 381 -0.97 -44.00 -4.79
CA ARG A 381 -0.77 -43.36 -3.48
C ARG A 381 0.17 -44.16 -2.58
N SER A 382 0.04 -45.49 -2.55
CA SER A 382 0.90 -46.37 -1.75
C SER A 382 2.35 -46.30 -2.23
N HIS A 383 2.56 -46.41 -3.54
CA HIS A 383 3.88 -46.35 -4.17
C HIS A 383 4.60 -45.03 -3.87
N VAL A 384 3.87 -43.91 -4.00
CA VAL A 384 4.42 -42.57 -3.71
C VAL A 384 4.78 -42.41 -2.24
N ARG A 385 3.92 -42.86 -1.31
CA ARG A 385 4.23 -42.80 0.13
C ARG A 385 5.44 -43.64 0.50
N GLU A 386 5.56 -44.83 -0.07
CA GLU A 386 6.68 -45.74 0.16
C GLU A 386 8.00 -45.11 -0.33
N ALA A 387 8.03 -44.61 -1.57
CA ALA A 387 9.20 -43.94 -2.14
C ALA A 387 9.65 -42.72 -1.32
N LEU A 388 8.71 -41.85 -0.91
CA LEU A 388 9.00 -40.69 -0.07
C LEU A 388 9.48 -41.09 1.35
N SER A 389 9.01 -42.22 1.88
CA SER A 389 9.46 -42.72 3.18
C SER A 389 10.92 -43.20 3.15
N VAL A 390 11.31 -43.87 2.05
CA VAL A 390 12.70 -44.31 1.83
C VAL A 390 13.62 -43.10 1.66
N ALA A 391 13.19 -42.07 0.92
CA ALA A 391 13.96 -40.83 0.74
C ALA A 391 14.14 -40.02 2.05
N LYS A 392 13.17 -40.07 2.98
CA LYS A 392 13.30 -39.43 4.29
C LYS A 392 14.28 -40.15 5.22
N GLN A 393 14.49 -41.45 5.05
CA GLN A 393 15.43 -42.22 5.87
C GLN A 393 16.89 -41.98 5.46
N THR A 394 17.15 -41.43 4.28
CA THR A 394 18.50 -41.18 3.74
C THR A 394 19.04 -39.76 3.96
N LEU A 395 18.27 -38.84 4.57
CA LEU A 395 18.70 -37.47 4.88
C LEU A 395 19.16 -37.35 6.35
N PRO A 396 20.39 -36.86 6.64
CA PRO A 396 20.79 -36.56 8.02
C PRO A 396 20.02 -35.33 8.55
N GLU A 397 19.42 -35.44 9.73
CA GLU A 397 18.67 -34.35 10.38
C GLU A 397 19.56 -33.11 10.62
N SER A 398 19.29 -32.02 9.91
CA SER A 398 19.83 -30.69 10.23
C SER A 398 19.09 -30.12 11.44
N ARG A 399 19.64 -30.34 12.64
CA ARG A 399 19.10 -29.78 13.88
C ARG A 399 19.65 -28.36 14.06
N ILE A 400 18.77 -27.36 14.05
CA ILE A 400 19.13 -25.96 14.29
C ILE A 400 19.37 -25.77 15.79
N TRP A 401 20.56 -25.29 16.16
CA TRP A 401 20.96 -25.06 17.56
C TRP A 401 20.86 -23.58 17.93
N PRO A 402 20.53 -23.23 19.19
CA PRO A 402 20.63 -21.86 19.69
C PRO A 402 22.03 -21.27 19.49
N LEU A 403 22.12 -19.94 19.30
CA LEU A 403 23.38 -19.24 19.00
C LEU A 403 24.44 -19.48 20.09
N GLU A 404 24.01 -19.55 21.35
CA GLU A 404 24.84 -19.78 22.52
C GLU A 404 25.54 -21.14 22.46
N VAL A 405 24.85 -22.17 21.96
CA VAL A 405 25.43 -23.50 21.75
C VAL A 405 26.51 -23.46 20.68
N GLY A 406 26.28 -22.71 19.60
CA GLY A 406 27.28 -22.48 18.55
C GLY A 406 28.53 -21.76 19.07
N LEU A 407 28.35 -20.67 19.82
CA LEU A 407 29.43 -19.89 20.39
C LEU A 407 30.27 -20.68 21.41
N VAL A 408 29.65 -21.56 22.19
CA VAL A 408 30.38 -22.44 23.10
C VAL A 408 31.09 -23.56 22.32
N PHE A 409 30.42 -24.15 21.33
CA PHE A 409 30.99 -25.21 20.48
C PHE A 409 32.25 -24.75 19.74
N GLU A 410 32.27 -23.54 19.19
CA GLU A 410 33.45 -22.96 18.51
C GLU A 410 34.65 -22.75 19.44
N ARG A 411 34.42 -22.64 20.74
CA ARG A 411 35.47 -22.43 21.75
C ARG A 411 36.04 -23.74 22.30
N VAL A 412 35.49 -24.89 21.91
CA VAL A 412 35.99 -26.22 22.29
C VAL A 412 37.09 -26.61 21.31
N GLU A 413 38.30 -26.86 21.82
CA GLU A 413 39.42 -27.27 20.97
C GLU A 413 39.17 -28.67 20.38
N GLY A 414 39.55 -28.87 19.11
CA GLY A 414 39.49 -30.17 18.44
C GLY A 414 38.16 -30.51 17.75
N VAL A 415 37.13 -29.65 17.82
CA VAL A 415 35.82 -29.89 17.19
C VAL A 415 35.87 -30.09 15.68
N ASN A 416 36.85 -29.49 15.00
CA ASN A 416 37.05 -29.61 13.55
C ASN A 416 37.43 -31.02 13.09
N HIS A 417 37.84 -31.90 14.01
CA HIS A 417 38.20 -33.29 13.70
C HIS A 417 37.02 -34.26 13.88
N LEU A 418 35.87 -33.78 14.35
CA LEU A 418 34.66 -34.59 14.54
C LEU A 418 33.84 -34.62 13.26
N ASN A 419 33.26 -35.78 12.94
CA ASN A 419 32.26 -35.88 11.87
C ASN A 419 30.92 -35.24 12.28
N GLU A 420 30.04 -34.98 11.32
CA GLU A 420 28.79 -34.24 11.55
C GLU A 420 27.89 -34.88 12.62
N SER A 421 27.84 -36.22 12.69
CA SER A 421 27.10 -36.94 13.74
C SER A 421 27.68 -36.70 15.14
N GLN A 422 29.01 -36.73 15.26
CA GLN A 422 29.71 -36.44 16.51
C GLN A 422 29.56 -34.97 16.91
N GLN A 423 29.64 -34.03 15.96
CA GLN A 423 29.42 -32.62 16.22
C GLN A 423 28.00 -32.35 16.72
N ASN A 424 26.98 -32.99 16.14
CA ASN A 424 25.60 -32.86 16.59
C ASN A 424 25.37 -33.44 17.99
N LYS A 425 26.03 -34.57 18.33
CA LYS A 425 26.01 -35.11 19.70
C LYS A 425 26.66 -34.15 20.70
N LEU A 426 27.78 -33.55 20.33
CA LEU A 426 28.47 -32.58 21.18
C LEU A 426 27.61 -31.32 21.40
N LYS A 427 27.01 -30.77 20.34
CA LYS A 427 26.08 -29.61 20.43
C LYS A 427 24.85 -29.93 21.28
N ALA A 428 24.31 -31.15 21.20
CA ALA A 428 23.22 -31.60 22.06
C ALA A 428 23.61 -31.60 23.55
N HIS A 429 24.82 -32.08 23.86
CA HIS A 429 25.33 -32.11 25.22
C HIS A 429 25.62 -30.71 25.78
N ILE A 430 26.21 -29.83 24.97
CA ILE A 430 26.40 -28.41 25.30
C ILE A 430 25.05 -27.75 25.59
N ASN A 431 24.03 -27.98 24.76
CA ASN A 431 22.70 -27.43 24.96
C ASN A 431 22.06 -27.92 26.26
N GLN A 432 22.23 -29.20 26.60
CA GLN A 432 21.73 -29.74 27.87
C GLN A 432 22.38 -29.04 29.08
N LEU A 433 23.71 -28.93 29.10
CA LEU A 433 24.43 -28.27 30.19
C LEU A 433 24.07 -26.78 30.30
N TRP A 434 23.82 -26.13 29.16
CA TRP A 434 23.37 -24.76 29.12
C TRP A 434 21.95 -24.59 29.70
N LEU A 435 21.03 -25.50 29.39
CA LEU A 435 19.68 -25.54 29.98
C LEU A 435 19.71 -25.81 31.49
N GLU A 436 20.68 -26.59 31.96
CA GLU A 436 20.95 -26.85 33.39
C GLU A 436 21.61 -25.65 34.10
N ARG A 437 21.83 -24.53 33.39
CA ARG A 437 22.46 -23.28 33.87
C ARG A 437 23.91 -23.45 34.34
N THR A 438 24.62 -24.42 33.79
CA THR A 438 26.05 -24.61 34.03
C THR A 438 26.85 -23.43 33.47
N PRO A 439 27.84 -22.88 34.20
CA PRO A 439 28.67 -21.78 33.70
C PRO A 439 29.42 -22.16 32.42
N SER A 440 29.51 -21.24 31.45
CA SER A 440 30.10 -21.51 30.14
C SER A 440 31.54 -22.00 30.18
N THR A 441 32.34 -21.59 31.17
CA THR A 441 33.71 -22.08 31.37
C THR A 441 33.75 -23.57 31.72
N GLU A 442 32.81 -24.03 32.53
CA GLU A 442 32.67 -25.43 32.94
C GLU A 442 32.12 -26.29 31.80
N ILE A 443 31.14 -25.76 31.03
CA ILE A 443 30.65 -26.41 29.81
C ILE A 443 31.79 -26.65 28.81
N ILE A 444 32.66 -25.67 28.59
CA ILE A 444 33.82 -25.83 27.68
C ILE A 444 34.76 -26.92 28.20
N THR A 445 35.05 -26.97 29.50
CA THR A 445 35.91 -28.02 30.08
C THR A 445 35.30 -29.42 29.88
N ILE A 446 34.01 -29.58 30.17
CA ILE A 446 33.31 -30.87 30.00
C ILE A 446 33.28 -31.27 28.51
N ALA A 447 32.94 -30.32 27.63
CA ALA A 447 32.89 -30.54 26.19
C ALA A 447 34.26 -30.92 25.61
N SER A 448 35.35 -30.25 26.01
CA SER A 448 36.72 -30.59 25.60
C SER A 448 37.15 -32.00 26.05
N GLY A 449 36.71 -32.42 27.25
CA GLY A 449 36.90 -33.80 27.71
C GLY A 449 36.15 -34.81 26.84
N LEU A 450 34.93 -34.48 26.43
CA LEU A 450 34.11 -35.33 25.55
C LEU A 450 34.70 -35.43 24.13
N VAL A 451 35.26 -34.35 23.59
CA VAL A 451 35.98 -34.36 22.30
C VAL A 451 37.16 -35.33 22.35
N SER A 452 37.97 -35.26 23.41
CA SER A 452 39.10 -36.18 23.61
C SER A 452 38.65 -37.64 23.64
N SER A 453 37.52 -37.94 24.29
CA SER A 453 36.93 -39.28 24.31
C SER A 453 36.42 -39.71 22.93
N MET A 454 35.74 -38.82 22.20
CA MET A 454 35.21 -39.11 20.86
C MET A 454 36.30 -39.32 19.81
N GLN A 455 37.45 -38.65 19.95
CA GLN A 455 38.62 -38.82 19.08
C GLN A 455 39.42 -40.09 19.41
N GLY A 456 39.45 -40.53 20.68
CA GLY A 456 40.09 -41.78 21.09
C GLY A 456 39.40 -43.05 20.56
N VAL A 457 38.12 -42.97 20.18
CA VAL A 457 37.34 -44.10 19.64
C VAL A 457 37.62 -44.32 18.14
N SER A 458 38.24 -43.36 17.43
CA SER A 458 38.59 -43.49 16.01
C SER A 458 39.86 -44.29 15.71
N HIS A 459 40.59 -44.75 16.73
CA HIS A 459 41.85 -45.50 16.58
C HIS A 459 41.82 -46.93 17.17
N ALA A 460 40.63 -47.51 17.35
CA ALA A 460 40.44 -48.89 17.81
C ALA A 460 39.82 -49.78 16.72
#